data_AF-K2GQJ2-F1
#
_entry.id   AF-K2GQJ2-F1
#
_cell.length_a   1.000
_cell.length_b   1.000
_cell.length_c   1.000
_cell.angle_alpha   90.00
_cell.angle_beta   90.00
_cell.angle_gamma   90.00
#
_symmetry.space_group_name_H-M   'P 1'
#
loop_
_entity.id
_entity.type
_entity.pdbx_description
1 polymer ?
#
loop_
_entity_poly.entity_id
_entity_poly.type
_entity_poly.pdbx_seq_one_letter_code
_entity_poly.pdbx_strand_id
1 'polypeptide(L)'
;MPNFFENAFKEGICFMEQKLSKTELNLTIIEWLRLQDYRIEPKDGTLMLPGQIHPGLGIGHEIEEMLMDFISRKGRDGSLNTPEHWYNAYLYYMRSHFHFLNPAFEGIFRSINASIKKDIEEHRLTGVAWAIAQGKLYHKPTKEQIIWVALEQVYPLSHRMKNYFGQEYTEIVMRNYHPKDYFIDWDDTLTK
;
A
#
# COMPACT_ATOMS: atom_id res chain seq x y z
N MET A 1 -9.96 -2.87 -11.48
CA MET A 1 -10.68 -2.67 -10.20
C MET A 1 -12.10 -3.14 -10.40
N PRO A 2 -12.65 -4.00 -9.51
CA PRO A 2 -14.03 -4.46 -9.66
C PRO A 2 -15.05 -3.34 -9.46
N ASN A 3 -16.20 -3.44 -10.15
CA ASN A 3 -17.21 -2.39 -10.24
C ASN A 3 -17.81 -2.01 -8.88
N PHE A 4 -17.82 -2.93 -7.91
CA PHE A 4 -18.41 -2.65 -6.59
C PHE A 4 -17.60 -1.64 -5.76
N PHE A 5 -16.33 -1.35 -6.13
CA PHE A 5 -15.56 -0.28 -5.50
C PHE A 5 -15.77 1.10 -6.13
N GLU A 6 -16.49 1.20 -7.25
CA GLU A 6 -16.58 2.45 -8.01
C GLU A 6 -17.14 3.61 -7.17
N ASN A 7 -18.17 3.36 -6.37
CA ASN A 7 -18.76 4.38 -5.50
C ASN A 7 -17.82 4.80 -4.36
N ALA A 8 -17.15 3.84 -3.72
CA ALA A 8 -16.16 4.10 -2.67
C ALA A 8 -15.00 4.93 -3.24
N PHE A 9 -14.52 4.57 -4.43
CA PHE A 9 -13.45 5.31 -5.09
C PHE A 9 -13.86 6.75 -5.41
N LYS A 10 -15.05 6.95 -5.98
CA LYS A 10 -15.62 8.28 -6.25
C LYS A 10 -15.74 9.13 -4.98
N GLU A 11 -16.18 8.53 -3.87
CA GLU A 11 -16.23 9.21 -2.57
C GLU A 11 -14.84 9.69 -2.15
N GLY A 12 -13.83 8.82 -2.21
CA GLY A 12 -12.46 9.18 -1.86
C GLY A 12 -11.87 10.27 -2.76
N ILE A 13 -12.15 10.24 -4.06
CA ILE A 13 -11.74 11.29 -4.99
C ILE A 13 -12.42 12.64 -4.66
N CYS A 14 -13.73 12.63 -4.39
CA CYS A 14 -14.46 13.83 -3.99
C CYS A 14 -13.85 14.46 -2.72
N PHE A 15 -13.53 13.63 -1.72
CA PHE A 15 -12.83 14.07 -0.51
C PHE A 15 -11.45 14.70 -0.83
N MET A 16 -10.64 14.03 -1.65
CA MET A 16 -9.33 14.53 -2.07
C MET A 16 -9.46 15.89 -2.76
N GLU A 17 -10.35 16.03 -3.74
CA GLU A 17 -10.60 17.28 -4.45
C GLU A 17 -11.02 18.39 -3.48
N GLN A 18 -11.95 18.11 -2.57
CA GLN A 18 -12.44 19.10 -1.61
C GLN A 18 -11.34 19.60 -0.66
N LYS A 19 -10.44 18.71 -0.20
CA LYS A 19 -9.39 19.05 0.79
C LYS A 19 -8.11 19.59 0.16
N LEU A 20 -7.70 19.03 -0.98
CA LEU A 20 -6.43 19.37 -1.63
C LEU A 20 -6.56 20.56 -2.58
N SER A 21 -7.73 20.81 -3.20
CA SER A 21 -7.91 21.96 -4.11
C SER A 21 -7.65 23.32 -3.45
N LYS A 22 -7.78 23.40 -2.12
CA LYS A 22 -7.60 24.63 -1.34
C LYS A 22 -6.22 24.74 -0.70
N THR A 23 -5.33 23.77 -0.92
CA THR A 23 -4.09 23.61 -0.17
C THR A 23 -2.92 23.36 -1.12
N GLU A 24 -2.03 24.35 -1.29
CA GLU A 24 -0.78 24.14 -2.02
C GLU A 24 0.21 23.34 -1.17
N LEU A 25 0.47 22.09 -1.53
CA LEU A 25 1.39 21.20 -0.82
C LEU A 25 2.69 21.03 -1.60
N ASN A 26 3.80 21.05 -0.88
CA ASN A 26 5.14 20.86 -1.40
C ASN A 26 5.67 19.49 -0.99
N LEU A 27 5.34 18.46 -1.77
CA LEU A 27 5.70 17.08 -1.50
C LEU A 27 6.98 16.67 -2.24
N THR A 28 7.77 15.78 -1.63
CA THR A 28 8.84 15.08 -2.35
C THR A 28 8.29 13.77 -2.89
N ILE A 29 8.32 13.58 -4.20
CA ILE A 29 7.83 12.36 -4.84
C ILE A 29 9.00 11.39 -5.00
N ILE A 30 8.84 10.18 -4.46
CA ILE A 30 9.75 9.06 -4.66
C ILE A 30 9.06 8.11 -5.64
N GLU A 31 9.42 8.21 -6.92
CA GLU A 31 8.83 7.37 -7.96
C GLU A 31 9.35 5.95 -7.91
N TRP A 32 10.68 5.80 -7.84
CA TRP A 32 11.35 4.49 -7.90
C TRP A 32 12.55 4.44 -6.96
N LEU A 33 12.56 3.42 -6.09
CA LEU A 33 13.70 3.11 -5.24
C LEU A 33 13.92 1.60 -5.23
N ARG A 34 15.12 1.16 -5.64
CA ARG A 34 15.49 -0.26 -5.66
C ARG A 34 16.64 -0.51 -4.70
N LEU A 35 16.37 -1.29 -3.65
CA LEU A 35 17.35 -1.63 -2.62
C LEU A 35 17.72 -3.12 -2.70
N GLN A 36 18.47 -3.48 -3.74
CA GLN A 36 18.85 -4.87 -4.03
C GLN A 36 20.36 -4.99 -4.22
N ASP A 37 20.95 -6.10 -3.77
CA ASP A 37 22.36 -6.41 -3.95
C ASP A 37 22.59 -7.19 -5.24
N TYR A 38 22.92 -6.48 -6.32
CA TYR A 38 23.16 -7.07 -7.64
C TYR A 38 24.34 -8.05 -7.70
N ARG A 39 25.21 -8.07 -6.68
CA ARG A 39 26.38 -8.96 -6.62
C ARG A 39 26.01 -10.35 -6.14
N ILE A 40 24.81 -10.52 -5.60
CA ILE A 40 24.30 -11.78 -5.08
C ILE A 40 23.25 -12.30 -6.06
N GLU A 41 23.51 -13.47 -6.63
CA GLU A 41 22.52 -14.18 -7.41
C GLU A 41 21.46 -14.80 -6.47
N PRO A 42 20.16 -14.75 -6.84
CA PRO A 42 19.14 -15.48 -6.12
C PRO A 42 19.50 -16.96 -6.03
N LYS A 43 19.45 -17.54 -4.82
CA LYS A 43 19.67 -18.98 -4.67
C LYS A 43 18.50 -19.74 -5.27
N ASP A 44 18.78 -20.87 -5.91
CA ASP A 44 17.75 -21.79 -6.41
C ASP A 44 16.71 -22.11 -5.32
N GLY A 45 15.44 -22.01 -5.69
CA GLY A 45 14.30 -22.22 -4.78
C GLY A 45 14.00 -21.05 -3.83
N THR A 46 14.73 -19.94 -3.89
CA THR A 46 14.38 -18.74 -3.12
C THR A 46 13.23 -18.01 -3.80
N LEU A 47 12.09 -17.92 -3.10
CA LEU A 47 10.99 -17.09 -3.56
C LEU A 47 11.31 -15.62 -3.28
N MET A 48 11.56 -14.86 -4.34
CA MET A 48 11.79 -13.41 -4.31
C MET A 48 10.45 -12.67 -4.21
N LEU A 49 10.40 -11.44 -3.70
CA LEU A 49 9.17 -10.65 -3.77
C LEU A 49 8.83 -10.29 -5.23
N PRO A 50 7.55 -10.05 -5.58
CA PRO A 50 7.19 -9.55 -6.90
C PRO A 50 8.01 -8.29 -7.26
N GLY A 51 8.55 -8.25 -8.48
CA GLY A 51 9.41 -7.14 -8.96
C GLY A 51 10.86 -7.18 -8.44
N GLN A 52 11.22 -8.12 -7.58
CA GLN A 52 12.56 -8.24 -7.03
C GLN A 52 13.45 -9.13 -7.90
N ILE A 53 14.58 -8.61 -8.38
CA ILE A 53 15.51 -9.31 -9.27
C ILE A 53 16.66 -9.92 -8.48
N HIS A 54 17.21 -9.19 -7.50
CA HIS A 54 18.28 -9.63 -6.61
C HIS A 54 17.87 -9.51 -5.13
N PRO A 55 18.51 -10.27 -4.22
CA PRO A 55 18.24 -10.19 -2.78
C PRO A 55 18.26 -8.75 -2.25
N GLY A 56 17.39 -8.46 -1.29
CA GLY A 56 17.26 -7.12 -0.74
C GLY A 56 18.51 -6.75 0.07
N LEU A 57 18.89 -5.47 0.07
CA LEU A 57 20.05 -5.00 0.84
C LEU A 57 19.84 -5.06 2.37
N GLY A 58 18.60 -5.23 2.83
CA GLY A 58 18.25 -5.25 4.26
C GLY A 58 18.24 -3.87 4.93
N ILE A 59 18.66 -2.81 4.24
CA ILE A 59 18.82 -1.44 4.77
C ILE A 59 17.64 -0.50 4.44
N GLY A 60 16.45 -1.07 4.21
CA GLY A 60 15.30 -0.28 3.75
C GLY A 60 14.88 0.81 4.72
N HIS A 61 14.94 0.51 6.02
CA HIS A 61 14.56 1.42 7.07
C HIS A 61 15.54 2.58 7.19
N GLU A 62 16.85 2.31 7.13
CA GLU A 62 17.92 3.30 7.23
C GLU A 62 17.89 4.28 6.06
N ILE A 63 17.64 3.78 4.85
CA ILE A 63 17.48 4.62 3.66
C ILE A 63 16.24 5.50 3.80
N GLU A 64 15.13 4.94 4.29
CA GLU A 64 13.91 5.71 4.51
C GLU A 64 14.09 6.80 5.57
N GLU A 65 14.70 6.50 6.71
CA GLU A 65 15.01 7.49 7.76
C GLU A 65 15.89 8.63 7.22
N MET A 66 16.93 8.30 6.46
CA MET A 66 17.78 9.28 5.80
C MET A 66 16.98 10.17 4.84
N LEU A 67 16.09 9.59 4.03
CA LEU A 67 15.23 10.33 3.11
C LEU A 67 14.26 11.24 3.87
N MET A 68 13.63 10.75 4.94
CA MET A 68 12.70 11.55 5.74
C MET A 68 13.40 12.70 6.45
N ASP A 69 14.62 12.52 6.97
CA ASP A 69 15.44 13.59 7.53
C ASP A 69 15.76 14.66 6.47
N PHE A 70 16.17 14.25 5.27
CA PHE A 70 16.42 15.19 4.17
C PHE A 70 15.16 15.99 3.78
N ILE A 71 14.04 15.30 3.61
CA ILE A 71 12.75 15.92 3.23
C ILE A 71 12.30 16.92 4.32
N SER A 72 12.43 16.53 5.59
CA SER A 72 12.11 17.38 6.74
C SER A 72 12.98 18.64 6.78
N ARG A 73 14.30 18.51 6.63
CA ARG A 73 15.25 19.64 6.60
C ARG A 73 15.00 20.61 5.44
N LYS A 74 14.42 20.13 4.35
CA LYS A 74 14.02 20.97 3.21
C LYS A 74 12.67 21.66 3.41
N GLY A 75 12.02 21.49 4.57
CA GLY A 75 10.74 22.13 4.88
C GLY A 75 9.61 21.65 3.98
N ARG A 76 9.67 20.41 3.49
CA ARG A 76 8.64 19.81 2.63
C ARG A 76 7.46 19.34 3.47
N ASP A 77 6.28 19.27 2.85
CA ASP A 77 5.04 18.87 3.51
C ASP A 77 4.95 17.36 3.80
N GLY A 78 5.73 16.56 3.07
CA GLY A 78 5.76 15.11 3.20
C GLY A 78 6.49 14.43 2.06
N SER A 79 6.52 13.10 2.12
CA SER A 79 6.95 12.23 1.03
C SER A 79 5.75 11.55 0.41
N LEU A 80 5.72 11.45 -0.92
CA LEU A 80 4.69 10.73 -1.67
C LEU A 80 5.32 9.59 -2.47
N ASN A 81 4.67 8.43 -2.48
CA ASN A 81 5.01 7.32 -3.37
C ASN A 81 3.73 6.68 -3.94
N THR A 82 3.90 5.88 -4.99
CA THR A 82 2.80 5.10 -5.59
C THR A 82 3.24 3.64 -5.61
N PRO A 83 2.90 2.85 -4.57
CA PRO A 83 3.45 1.51 -4.40
C PRO A 83 2.97 0.54 -5.49
N GLU A 84 3.90 0.10 -6.36
CA GLU A 84 3.59 -0.77 -7.50
C GLU A 84 2.93 -2.10 -7.09
N HIS A 85 3.35 -2.68 -5.97
CA HIS A 85 2.85 -3.96 -5.47
C HIS A 85 2.19 -3.80 -4.10
N TRP A 86 1.23 -4.66 -3.78
CA TRP A 86 0.55 -4.67 -2.47
C TRP A 86 1.54 -4.72 -1.30
N TYR A 87 2.60 -5.54 -1.40
CA TYR A 87 3.57 -5.67 -0.30
C TYR A 87 4.37 -4.38 -0.07
N ASN A 88 4.60 -3.57 -1.12
CA ASN A 88 5.22 -2.25 -0.97
C ASN A 88 4.32 -1.36 -0.10
N ALA A 89 3.04 -1.23 -0.47
CA ALA A 89 2.06 -0.47 0.30
C ALA A 89 1.90 -0.99 1.73
N TYR A 90 1.89 -2.31 1.91
CA TYR A 90 1.83 -2.96 3.22
C TYR A 90 3.02 -2.58 4.09
N LEU A 91 4.24 -2.65 3.57
CA LEU A 91 5.45 -2.30 4.32
C LEU A 91 5.49 -0.82 4.68
N TYR A 92 5.21 0.07 3.72
CA TYR A 92 5.19 1.53 3.98
C TYR A 92 4.11 1.92 5.00
N TYR A 93 2.92 1.31 4.92
CA TYR A 93 1.86 1.57 5.87
C TYR A 93 2.21 1.06 7.28
N MET A 94 2.69 -0.19 7.38
CA MET A 94 2.90 -0.86 8.67
C MET A 94 4.17 -0.41 9.40
N ARG A 95 5.22 0.00 8.67
CA ARG A 95 6.53 0.34 9.25
C ARG A 95 6.81 1.83 9.27
N SER A 96 6.20 2.56 8.35
CA SER A 96 6.67 3.89 7.96
C SER A 96 5.57 4.93 8.02
N HIS A 97 4.38 4.58 8.54
CA HIS A 97 3.25 5.51 8.72
C HIS A 97 2.84 6.25 7.44
N PHE A 98 3.01 5.61 6.28
CA PHE A 98 2.41 6.10 5.05
C PHE A 98 0.91 5.82 5.05
N HIS A 99 0.14 6.79 4.60
CA HIS A 99 -1.32 6.72 4.48
C HIS A 99 -1.74 6.98 3.05
N PHE A 100 -2.77 6.31 2.55
CA PHE A 100 -3.29 6.62 1.22
C PHE A 100 -3.95 8.00 1.20
N LEU A 101 -3.77 8.74 0.11
CA LEU A 101 -4.52 9.98 -0.05
C LEU A 101 -6.02 9.71 -0.16
N ASN A 102 -6.43 8.64 -0.84
CA ASN A 102 -7.83 8.25 -0.95
C ASN A 102 -8.28 7.50 0.32
N PRO A 103 -9.13 8.09 1.21
CA PRO A 103 -9.53 7.45 2.45
C PRO A 103 -10.37 6.18 2.24
N ALA A 104 -11.21 6.15 1.20
CA ALA A 104 -12.04 4.99 0.93
C ALA A 104 -11.16 3.80 0.52
N PHE A 105 -10.14 4.05 -0.30
CA PHE A 105 -9.14 3.05 -0.65
C PHE A 105 -8.32 2.59 0.56
N GLU A 106 -7.93 3.50 1.48
CA GLU A 106 -7.27 3.09 2.72
C GLU A 106 -8.16 2.14 3.55
N GLY A 107 -9.46 2.39 3.63
CA GLY A 107 -10.43 1.51 4.30
C GLY A 107 -10.43 0.10 3.70
N ILE A 108 -10.50 0.01 2.36
CA ILE A 108 -10.45 -1.25 1.62
C ILE A 108 -9.10 -1.96 1.85
N PHE A 109 -8.00 -1.24 1.72
CA PHE A 109 -6.65 -1.77 1.94
C PHE A 109 -6.47 -2.33 3.35
N ARG A 110 -6.91 -1.58 4.38
CA ARG A 110 -6.89 -2.03 5.77
C ARG A 110 -7.75 -3.28 5.97
N SER A 111 -8.88 -3.36 5.28
CA SER A 111 -9.77 -4.53 5.32
C SER A 111 -9.12 -5.77 4.76
N ILE A 112 -8.45 -5.64 3.61
CA ILE A 112 -7.67 -6.72 2.99
C ILE A 112 -6.61 -7.20 3.98
N ASN A 113 -5.77 -6.30 4.48
CA ASN A 113 -4.68 -6.63 5.41
C ASN A 113 -5.17 -7.33 6.68
N ALA A 114 -6.30 -6.87 7.23
CA ALA A 114 -6.91 -7.51 8.39
C ALA A 114 -7.48 -8.90 8.07
N SER A 115 -8.07 -9.07 6.89
CA SER A 115 -8.65 -10.35 6.46
C SER A 115 -7.59 -11.42 6.23
N ILE A 116 -6.43 -11.03 5.68
CA ILE A 116 -5.35 -11.95 5.27
C ILE A 116 -4.22 -12.06 6.30
N LYS A 117 -4.42 -11.54 7.52
CA LYS A 117 -3.37 -11.52 8.54
C LYS A 117 -2.83 -12.93 8.83
N LYS A 118 -3.72 -13.92 8.94
CA LYS A 118 -3.34 -15.32 9.17
C LYS A 118 -2.57 -15.91 7.99
N ASP A 119 -2.96 -15.55 6.76
CA ASP A 119 -2.25 -15.99 5.56
C ASP A 119 -0.78 -15.51 5.57
N ILE A 120 -0.50 -14.31 6.08
CA ILE A 120 0.87 -13.79 6.23
C ILE A 120 1.65 -14.62 7.27
N GLU A 121 1.00 -15.04 8.36
CA GLU A 121 1.61 -15.88 9.40
C GLU A 121 1.94 -17.29 8.86
N GLU A 122 1.05 -17.86 8.04
CA GLU A 122 1.17 -19.23 7.50
C GLU A 122 2.07 -19.31 6.26
N HIS A 123 1.94 -18.37 5.32
CA HIS A 123 2.62 -18.41 4.01
C HIS A 123 3.76 -17.40 3.87
N ARG A 124 4.05 -16.63 4.93
CA ARG A 124 4.98 -15.49 4.94
C ARG A 124 4.52 -14.36 4.00
N LEU A 125 5.09 -13.16 4.21
CA LEU A 125 4.78 -12.00 3.37
C LEU A 125 5.00 -12.28 1.88
N THR A 126 6.07 -12.99 1.53
CA THR A 126 6.41 -13.27 0.13
C THR A 126 5.40 -14.19 -0.56
N GLY A 127 4.87 -15.20 0.15
CA GLY A 127 3.85 -16.09 -0.41
C GLY A 127 2.54 -15.34 -0.67
N VAL A 128 2.11 -14.53 0.30
CA VAL A 128 0.92 -13.67 0.16
C VAL A 128 1.09 -12.64 -0.96
N ALA A 129 2.27 -12.02 -1.06
CA ALA A 129 2.57 -11.04 -2.11
C ALA A 129 2.42 -11.65 -3.51
N TRP A 130 2.91 -12.88 -3.72
CA TRP A 130 2.73 -13.59 -4.98
C TRP A 130 1.28 -14.00 -5.22
N ALA A 131 0.58 -14.51 -4.20
CA ALA A 131 -0.83 -14.86 -4.35
C ALA A 131 -1.67 -13.67 -4.81
N ILE A 132 -1.46 -12.48 -4.21
CA ILE A 132 -2.13 -11.24 -4.64
C ILE A 132 -1.68 -10.81 -6.05
N ALA A 133 -0.38 -10.87 -6.36
CA ALA A 133 0.13 -10.51 -7.68
C ALA A 133 -0.40 -11.41 -8.81
N GLN A 134 -0.66 -12.69 -8.48
CA GLN A 134 -1.29 -13.66 -9.37
C GLN A 134 -2.83 -13.55 -9.39
N GLY A 135 -3.39 -12.60 -8.64
CA GLY A 135 -4.82 -12.32 -8.62
C GLY A 135 -5.63 -13.33 -7.80
N LYS A 136 -5.05 -14.01 -6.81
CA LYS A 136 -5.77 -14.97 -5.96
C LYS A 136 -6.55 -14.32 -4.81
N LEU A 137 -6.64 -12.99 -4.77
CA LEU A 137 -7.40 -12.26 -3.75
C LEU A 137 -8.85 -12.07 -4.21
N TYR A 138 -9.81 -12.40 -3.37
CA TYR A 138 -11.23 -12.34 -3.71
C TYR A 138 -12.05 -11.60 -2.66
N HIS A 139 -13.12 -10.97 -3.14
CA HIS A 139 -14.16 -10.39 -2.31
C HIS A 139 -15.27 -11.42 -2.06
N LYS A 140 -15.49 -11.82 -0.80
CA LYS A 140 -16.45 -12.86 -0.42
C LYS A 140 -17.89 -12.58 -0.84
N PRO A 141 -18.45 -11.37 -0.64
CA PRO A 141 -19.83 -11.08 -1.00
C PRO A 141 -20.11 -11.18 -2.50
N THR A 142 -19.23 -10.63 -3.34
CA THR A 142 -19.45 -10.57 -4.80
C THR A 142 -18.82 -11.74 -5.55
N LYS A 143 -17.91 -12.49 -4.91
CA LYS A 143 -17.05 -13.52 -5.53
C LYS A 143 -16.15 -12.98 -6.64
N GLU A 144 -15.99 -11.67 -6.72
CA GLU A 144 -15.13 -11.04 -7.72
C GLU A 144 -13.67 -11.05 -7.27
N GLN A 145 -12.80 -11.21 -8.26
CA GLN A 145 -11.36 -11.11 -8.11
C GLN A 145 -10.93 -9.66 -7.82
N ILE A 146 -10.02 -9.50 -6.88
CA ILE A 146 -9.40 -8.22 -6.53
C ILE A 146 -8.02 -8.16 -7.17
N ILE A 147 -7.87 -7.25 -8.11
CA ILE A 147 -6.57 -6.91 -8.71
C ILE A 147 -6.01 -5.72 -7.96
N TRP A 148 -4.75 -5.81 -7.52
CA TRP A 148 -4.04 -4.70 -6.89
C TRP A 148 -4.01 -3.49 -7.81
N VAL A 149 -4.31 -2.31 -7.25
CA VAL A 149 -4.20 -1.03 -7.93
C VAL A 149 -3.26 -0.15 -7.12
N ALA A 150 -2.24 0.38 -7.78
CA ALA A 150 -1.31 1.31 -7.15
C ALA A 150 -1.98 2.70 -7.05
N LEU A 151 -2.06 3.23 -5.83
CA LEU A 151 -2.49 4.60 -5.54
C LEU A 151 -1.47 5.29 -4.64
N GLU A 152 -1.54 6.61 -4.57
CA GLU A 152 -0.61 7.45 -3.83
C GLU A 152 -0.73 7.21 -2.32
N GLN A 153 0.40 6.89 -1.67
CA GLN A 153 0.55 7.03 -0.22
C GLN A 153 1.46 8.21 0.11
N VAL A 154 1.16 8.85 1.24
CA VAL A 154 1.93 9.98 1.78
C VAL A 154 2.40 9.69 3.19
N TYR A 155 3.66 10.00 3.46
CA TYR A 155 4.19 10.25 4.79
C TYR A 155 3.96 11.73 5.15
N PRO A 156 3.05 12.06 6.08
CA PRO A 156 2.76 13.45 6.43
C PRO A 156 3.78 14.03 7.40
N LEU A 157 4.49 15.10 7.01
CA LEU A 157 5.46 15.80 7.87
C LEU A 157 4.89 17.09 8.44
N SER A 158 4.43 17.99 7.58
CA SER A 158 3.96 19.30 8.01
C SER A 158 2.60 19.23 8.71
N HIS A 159 2.27 20.27 9.46
CA HIS A 159 0.96 20.38 10.10
C HIS A 159 -0.16 20.45 9.06
N ARG A 160 0.06 21.10 7.91
CA ARG A 160 -0.91 21.16 6.81
C ARG A 160 -1.18 19.79 6.22
N MET A 161 -0.15 18.99 5.97
CA MET A 161 -0.32 17.62 5.48
C MET A 161 -0.96 16.70 6.53
N LYS A 162 -0.61 16.85 7.81
CA LYS A 162 -1.23 16.08 8.91
C LYS A 162 -2.72 16.41 9.07
N ASN A 163 -3.11 17.67 8.92
CA ASN A 163 -4.50 18.11 9.01
C ASN A 163 -5.40 17.53 7.92
N TYR A 164 -4.84 17.06 6.81
CA TYR A 164 -5.58 16.30 5.80
C TYR A 164 -6.24 15.04 6.39
N PHE A 165 -5.52 14.35 7.29
CA PHE A 165 -5.91 13.08 7.91
C PHE A 165 -6.80 13.28 9.16
N GLY A 166 -7.74 14.22 9.08
CA GLY A 166 -8.64 14.58 10.18
C GLY A 166 -9.80 13.59 10.41
N GLN A 167 -10.82 14.06 11.14
CA GLN A 167 -11.99 13.25 11.50
C GLN A 167 -12.75 12.73 10.26
N GLU A 168 -13.06 13.60 9.29
CA GLU A 168 -13.79 13.23 8.07
C GLU A 168 -13.04 12.16 7.25
N TYR A 169 -11.71 12.28 7.15
CA TYR A 169 -10.87 11.24 6.55
C TYR A 169 -11.09 9.90 7.26
N THR A 170 -10.95 9.91 8.60
CA THR A 170 -11.11 8.72 9.44
C THR A 170 -12.49 8.09 9.30
N GLU A 171 -13.56 8.89 9.22
CA GLU A 171 -14.93 8.41 9.04
C GLU A 171 -15.11 7.70 7.70
N ILE A 172 -14.54 8.22 6.61
CA ILE A 172 -14.61 7.57 5.29
C ILE A 172 -13.79 6.26 5.30
N VAL A 173 -12.61 6.26 5.93
CA VAL A 173 -11.79 5.04 6.08
C VAL A 173 -12.58 3.97 6.82
N MET A 174 -13.19 4.31 7.96
CA MET A 174 -13.93 3.35 8.79
C MET A 174 -15.22 2.87 8.12
N ARG A 175 -15.88 3.71 7.32
CA ARG A 175 -17.06 3.32 6.53
C ARG A 175 -16.73 2.23 5.51
N ASN A 176 -15.53 2.26 4.95
CA ASN A 176 -15.04 1.29 3.95
C ASN A 176 -14.21 0.15 4.60
N TYR A 177 -14.17 0.07 5.93
CA TYR A 177 -13.43 -0.95 6.65
C TYR A 177 -14.28 -2.19 6.95
N HIS A 178 -14.12 -3.22 6.14
CA HIS A 178 -14.83 -4.50 6.20
C HIS A 178 -13.86 -5.70 6.28
N PRO A 179 -13.24 -5.97 7.45
CA PRO A 179 -12.13 -6.92 7.60
C PRO A 179 -12.53 -8.41 7.52
N LYS A 180 -13.78 -8.70 7.13
CA LYS A 180 -14.27 -10.07 6.94
C LYS A 180 -14.49 -10.41 5.48
N ASP A 181 -14.43 -9.42 4.59
CA ASP A 181 -14.96 -9.53 3.23
C ASP A 181 -13.92 -10.05 2.24
N TYR A 182 -12.68 -10.27 2.66
CA TYR A 182 -11.60 -10.69 1.77
C TYR A 182 -11.02 -12.05 2.19
N PHE A 183 -10.47 -12.75 1.21
CA PHE A 183 -9.70 -13.98 1.41
C PHE A 183 -8.81 -14.23 0.20
N ILE A 184 -7.75 -15.01 0.41
CA ILE A 184 -6.93 -15.56 -0.65
C ILE A 184 -7.41 -16.98 -0.95
N ASP A 185 -7.60 -17.29 -2.23
CA ASP A 185 -7.82 -18.66 -2.68
C ASP A 185 -6.47 -19.37 -2.82
N TRP A 186 -6.16 -20.24 -1.86
CA TRP A 186 -4.93 -21.05 -1.86
C TRP A 186 -5.10 -22.37 -2.61
N ASP A 187 -6.33 -22.80 -2.88
CA ASP A 187 -6.66 -24.07 -3.53
C ASP A 187 -6.67 -23.94 -5.06
N ASP A 188 -6.64 -22.72 -5.59
CA ASP A 188 -6.53 -22.49 -7.02
C ASP A 188 -5.15 -22.94 -7.55
N THR A 189 -5.19 -24.13 -8.16
CA THR A 189 -4.05 -24.91 -8.69
C THR A 189 -3.58 -24.43 -10.06
N LEU A 190 -4.00 -23.26 -10.53
CA LEU A 190 -3.61 -22.70 -11.84
C LEU A 190 -2.15 -22.19 -11.94
N THR A 191 -1.29 -22.49 -10.97
CA THR A 191 0.13 -22.07 -10.96
C THR A 191 1.05 -23.19 -10.45
N LYS A 192 0.98 -24.36 -11.10
CA LYS A 192 2.09 -25.32 -11.14
C LYS A 192 2.87 -25.17 -12.45
#